data_AF-A0A7Y0SE50-F1
#
_entry.id   AF-A0A7Y0SE50-F1
#
_cell.length_a   1.000
_cell.length_b   1.000
_cell.length_c   1.000
_cell.angle_alpha   90.00
_cell.angle_beta   90.00
_cell.angle_gamma   90.00
#
_symmetry.space_group_name_H-M   'P 1'
#
loop_
_entity.id
_entity.type
_entity.pdbx_description
1 polymer ?
#
loop_
_entity_poly.entity_id
_entity_poly.type
_entity_poly.pdbx_seq_one_letter_code
_entity_poly.pdbx_strand_id
1 'polypeptide(L)'
;GILYWQLNDNWPVSSWSSIEYSGRWKQLHYQAKRFFAPIHVVFSSHTGVLSLHLLNDSRRCSNVSGAVSWMNWQGEVLHSWPLTCQMNANSN
;
A
#
# COMPACT_ATOMS: atom_id res chain seq x y z
N GLY A 1 -6.46 12.19 -5.98
CA GLY A 1 -6.89 11.03 -6.78
C GLY A 1 -5.78 10.62 -7.73
N ILE A 2 -5.62 9.33 -8.00
CA ILE A 2 -4.57 8.77 -8.86
C ILE A 2 -5.22 7.78 -9.84
N LEU A 3 -4.85 7.88 -11.12
CA LEU A 3 -5.23 6.93 -12.16
C LEU A 3 -3.94 6.44 -12.82
N TYR A 4 -3.60 5.16 -12.67
CA TYR A 4 -2.43 4.60 -13.34
C TYR A 4 -2.79 4.18 -14.77
N TRP A 5 -1.84 4.38 -15.68
CA TRP A 5 -1.96 3.95 -17.07
C TRP A 5 -1.25 2.60 -17.23
N GLN A 6 -1.89 1.50 -17.62
CA GLN A 6 -3.31 1.31 -18.03
C GLN A 6 -3.93 0.11 -17.28
N LEU A 7 -5.26 -0.02 -17.32
CA LEU A 7 -5.94 -1.11 -16.61
C LEU A 7 -5.71 -2.47 -17.29
N ASN A 8 -6.07 -2.59 -18.57
CA ASN A 8 -6.14 -3.85 -19.33
C ASN A 8 -5.56 -3.73 -20.76
N ASP A 9 -5.54 -4.86 -21.49
CA ASP A 9 -5.20 -4.95 -22.91
C ASP A 9 -6.39 -5.37 -23.77
N ASN A 10 -6.38 -4.96 -25.05
CA ASN A 10 -7.36 -5.37 -26.06
C ASN A 10 -6.86 -6.51 -26.98
N TRP A 11 -5.60 -6.92 -26.87
CA TRP A 11 -4.96 -8.03 -27.59
C TRP A 11 -3.68 -8.49 -26.86
N PRO A 12 -3.12 -9.66 -27.16
CA PRO A 12 -1.85 -10.12 -26.54
C PRO A 12 -0.68 -9.22 -26.93
N VAL A 13 -0.23 -8.36 -26.02
CA VAL A 13 0.82 -7.36 -26.28
C VAL A 13 1.62 -7.04 -25.01
N SER A 14 2.84 -6.55 -25.18
CA SER A 14 3.59 -5.89 -24.11
C SER A 14 3.07 -4.46 -23.92
N SER A 15 2.51 -4.18 -22.76
CA SER A 15 1.93 -2.87 -22.41
C SER A 15 2.09 -2.57 -20.91
N TRP A 16 1.62 -1.39 -20.52
CA TRP A 16 1.52 -0.95 -19.12
C TRP A 16 0.30 -1.51 -18.37
N SER A 17 -0.40 -2.51 -18.93
CA SER A 17 -1.60 -3.06 -18.31
C SER A 17 -1.30 -3.74 -16.97
N SER A 18 -2.21 -3.62 -16.01
CA SER A 18 -2.19 -4.44 -14.79
C SER A 18 -2.90 -5.79 -14.97
N ILE A 19 -3.83 -5.88 -15.92
CA ILE A 19 -4.59 -7.07 -16.30
C ILE A 19 -4.28 -7.40 -17.76
N GLU A 20 -3.85 -8.63 -18.03
CA GLU A 20 -3.58 -9.09 -19.39
C GLU A 20 -4.85 -9.26 -20.22
N TYR A 21 -4.70 -9.37 -21.53
CA TYR A 21 -5.81 -9.69 -22.45
C TYR A 21 -6.62 -10.93 -22.03
N SER A 22 -5.95 -11.94 -21.46
CA SER A 22 -6.58 -13.17 -20.94
C SER A 22 -7.41 -12.98 -19.67
N GLY A 23 -7.38 -11.79 -19.06
CA GLY A 23 -7.94 -11.51 -17.74
C GLY A 23 -7.00 -11.83 -16.58
N ARG A 24 -5.80 -12.37 -16.84
CA ARG A 24 -4.81 -12.68 -15.79
C ARG A 24 -4.29 -11.40 -15.13
N TRP A 25 -4.21 -11.41 -13.81
CA TRP A 25 -3.58 -10.32 -13.05
C TRP A 25 -2.05 -10.37 -13.17
N LYS A 26 -1.44 -9.26 -13.55
CA LYS A 26 0.00 -9.04 -13.37
C LYS A 26 0.28 -8.64 -11.92
N GLN A 27 1.56 -8.67 -11.53
CA GLN A 27 2.02 -8.25 -10.19
C GLN A 27 1.47 -6.87 -9.80
N LEU A 28 1.38 -5.94 -10.77
CA LEU A 28 0.83 -4.61 -10.56
C LEU A 28 -0.61 -4.63 -10.02
N HIS A 29 -1.48 -5.53 -10.48
CA HIS A 29 -2.87 -5.55 -10.03
C HIS A 29 -3.01 -6.03 -8.57
N TYR A 30 -2.18 -6.98 -8.16
CA TYR A 30 -2.08 -7.38 -6.76
C TYR A 30 -1.57 -6.23 -5.87
N GLN A 31 -0.61 -5.45 -6.36
CA GLN A 31 -0.14 -4.25 -5.66
C GLN A 31 -1.19 -3.15 -5.63
N ALA A 32 -1.94 -2.95 -6.72
CA ALA A 32 -3.03 -1.98 -6.79
C ALA A 32 -4.10 -2.27 -5.73
N LYS A 33 -4.46 -3.54 -5.54
CA LYS A 33 -5.34 -3.95 -4.44
C LYS A 33 -4.80 -3.55 -3.06
N ARG A 34 -3.48 -3.58 -2.86
CA ARG A 34 -2.83 -3.24 -1.58
C ARG A 34 -2.74 -1.73 -1.36
N PHE A 35 -2.27 -0.97 -2.35
CA PHE A 35 -2.09 0.49 -2.21
C PHE A 35 -3.40 1.29 -2.35
N PHE A 36 -4.47 0.69 -2.89
CA PHE A 36 -5.83 1.25 -2.84
C PHE A 36 -6.71 0.61 -1.75
N ALA A 37 -6.12 -0.07 -0.76
CA ALA A 37 -6.87 -0.55 0.38
C ALA A 37 -7.50 0.64 1.15
N PRO A 38 -8.75 0.56 1.63
CA PRO A 38 -9.43 1.67 2.30
C PRO A 38 -8.69 2.20 3.53
N ILE A 39 -7.94 1.34 4.20
CA ILE A 39 -6.97 1.70 5.24
C ILE A 39 -5.62 1.18 4.77
N HIS A 40 -4.64 2.06 4.66
CA HIS A 40 -3.32 1.73 4.13
C HIS A 40 -2.22 2.34 5.00
N VAL A 41 -1.14 1.59 5.20
CA VAL A 41 0.03 2.05 5.94
C VAL A 41 1.23 1.92 5.03
N VAL A 42 1.97 3.02 4.85
CA VAL A 42 3.06 3.08 3.88
C VAL A 42 4.26 3.84 4.43
N PHE A 43 5.44 3.29 4.19
CA PHE A 43 6.69 4.00 4.40
C PHE A 43 7.00 4.84 3.17
N SER A 44 7.32 6.11 3.37
CA SER A 44 7.90 6.98 2.36
C SER A 44 9.28 7.43 2.82
N SER A 45 10.20 7.59 1.87
CA SER A 45 11.55 8.09 2.17
C SER A 45 11.78 9.34 1.35
N HIS A 46 12.01 10.47 2.00
CA HIS A 46 12.36 11.72 1.36
C HIS A 46 13.56 12.34 2.07
N THR A 47 14.57 12.78 1.33
CA THR A 47 15.76 13.48 1.87
C THR A 47 16.47 12.72 3.01
N GLY A 48 16.50 11.38 2.95
CA GLY A 48 17.16 10.53 3.95
C GLY A 48 16.34 10.32 5.25
N VAL A 49 15.13 10.88 5.34
CA VAL A 49 14.21 10.63 6.44
C VAL A 49 13.17 9.60 6.00
N LEU A 50 13.03 8.53 6.78
CA LEU A 50 11.99 7.54 6.62
C LEU A 50 10.76 7.97 7.43
N SER A 51 9.63 8.17 6.76
CA SER A 51 8.35 8.55 7.36
C SER A 51 7.33 7.44 7.18
N LEU A 52 6.52 7.20 8.22
CA LEU A 52 5.39 6.29 8.18
C LEU A 52 4.10 7.10 8.04
N HIS A 53 3.30 6.77 7.03
CA HIS A 53 2.00 7.40 6.79
C HIS A 53 0.89 6.38 6.99
N LEU A 54 -0.21 6.84 7.60
CA LEU A 54 -1.42 6.06 7.78
C LEU A 54 -2.56 6.76 7.04
N LEU A 55 -3.18 6.05 6.10
CA LEU A 55 -4.25 6.58 5.25
C LEU A 55 -5.56 5.87 5.59
N ASN A 56 -6.64 6.62 5.75
CA ASN A 56 -8.00 6.11 5.94
C ASN A 56 -8.95 6.80 4.97
N ASP A 57 -9.14 6.19 3.80
CA ASP A 57 -10.11 6.58 2.78
C ASP A 57 -11.51 5.98 3.03
N SER A 58 -11.70 5.31 4.17
CA SER A 58 -13.02 4.81 4.56
C SER A 58 -13.88 5.93 5.15
N ARG A 59 -15.21 5.76 5.03
CA ARG A 59 -16.20 6.70 5.58
C ARG A 59 -16.39 6.56 7.10
N ARG A 60 -15.53 5.80 7.79
CA ARG A 60 -15.66 5.50 9.22
C ARG A 60 -14.35 5.78 9.94
N CYS A 61 -14.48 6.24 11.17
CA CYS A 61 -13.36 6.27 12.08
C CYS A 61 -12.93 4.84 12.42
N SER A 62 -11.62 4.59 12.48
CA SER A 62 -11.05 3.27 12.75
C SER A 62 -9.91 3.37 13.76
N ASN A 63 -9.91 2.46 14.74
CA ASN A 63 -8.80 2.30 15.67
C ASN A 63 -7.78 1.35 15.04
N VAL A 64 -6.54 1.81 14.89
CA VAL A 64 -5.43 1.03 14.37
C VAL A 64 -4.49 0.71 15.52
N SER A 65 -4.16 -0.57 15.65
CA SER A 65 -3.14 -1.05 16.59
C SER A 65 -2.18 -1.97 15.84
N GLY A 66 -0.89 -1.86 16.16
CA GLY A 66 0.16 -2.63 15.52
C GLY A 66 1.53 -2.28 16.07
N ALA A 67 2.57 -2.69 15.34
CA ALA A 67 3.95 -2.33 15.66
C ALA A 67 4.73 -2.07 14.38
N VAL A 68 5.66 -1.13 14.47
CA VAL A 68 6.71 -0.94 13.48
C VAL A 68 7.90 -1.75 13.96
N SER A 69 8.43 -2.63 13.12
CA SER A 69 9.58 -3.45 13.48
C SER A 69 10.69 -3.29 12.44
N TRP A 70 11.91 -3.07 12.92
CA TRP A 70 13.12 -3.13 12.12
C TRP A 70 13.74 -4.51 12.29
N MET A 71 13.84 -5.25 11.19
CA MET A 71 14.32 -6.64 11.19
C MET A 71 15.48 -6.83 10.22
N ASN A 72 16.38 -7.77 10.52
CA ASN A 72 17.40 -8.22 9.56
C ASN A 72 16.85 -9.34 8.65
N TRP A 73 17.63 -9.76 7.66
CA TRP A 73 17.24 -10.80 6.70
C TRP A 73 17.16 -12.21 7.30
N GLN A 74 17.72 -12.41 8.48
CA GLN A 74 17.62 -13.64 9.26
C GLN A 74 16.32 -13.70 10.09
N GLY A 75 15.53 -12.62 10.08
CA GLY A 75 14.28 -12.52 10.83
C GLY A 75 14.45 -12.06 12.28
N GLU A 76 15.64 -11.64 12.69
CA GLU A 76 15.86 -11.07 14.02
C GLU A 76 15.32 -9.64 14.07
N VAL A 77 14.52 -9.35 15.08
CA VAL A 77 13.97 -8.01 15.32
C VAL A 77 15.03 -7.18 16.04
N LEU A 78 15.59 -6.21 15.33
CA LEU A 78 16.57 -5.27 15.88
C LEU A 78 15.87 -4.32 16.86
N HIS A 79 14.78 -3.68 16.42
CA HIS A 79 13.97 -2.75 17.21
C HIS A 79 12.48 -2.88 16.86
N SER A 80 11.61 -2.53 17.81
CA SER A 80 10.16 -2.50 17.60
C SER A 80 9.51 -1.36 18.37
N TRP A 81 8.58 -0.66 17.74
CA TRP A 81 7.82 0.45 18.32
C TRP A 81 6.33 0.15 18.24
N PRO A 82 5.59 0.17 19.37
CA PRO A 82 4.15 -0.01 19.35
C PRO A 82 3.48 1.19 18.67
N LEU A 83 2.45 0.93 17.88
CA LEU A 83 1.62 1.94 17.24
C LEU A 83 0.18 1.73 17.69
N THR A 84 -0.43 2.74 18.30
CA THR A 84 -1.86 2.77 18.58
C THR A 84 -2.38 4.16 18.28
N CYS A 85 -3.30 4.26 17.34
CA CYS A 85 -3.91 5.54 16.98
C CYS A 85 -5.36 5.36 16.54
N GLN A 86 -6.13 6.43 16.68
CA GLN A 86 -7.47 6.53 16.13
C GLN A 86 -7.39 7.37 14.86
N MET A 87 -7.90 6.82 13.75
CA MET A 87 -7.92 7.48 12.46
C MET A 87 -9.32 8.00 12.17
N ASN A 88 -9.43 9.28 11.83
CA ASN A 88 -10.70 9.87 11.40
C ASN A 88 -11.09 9.32 10.02
N ALA A 89 -12.37 9.49 9.65
CA ALA A 89 -12.82 9.13 8.30
C ALA A 89 -12.23 10.09 7.26
N ASN A 90 -11.83 9.57 6.09
CA ASN A 90 -11.23 10.33 4.99
C ASN A 90 -10.02 11.20 5.43
N SER A 91 -9.05 10.60 6.13
CA SER A 91 -7.88 11.32 6.67
C SER A 91 -6.55 10.61 6.39
N ASN A 92 -5.47 11.39 6.36
CA ASN A 92 -4.08 10.96 6.20
C ASN A 92 -3.22 11.39 7.39
#